data_AF-A0A345NIP7-F1
#
_entry.id   AF-A0A345NIP7-F1
#
_cell.length_a   1.000
_cell.length_b   1.000
_cell.length_c   1.000
_cell.angle_alpha   90.00
_cell.angle_beta   90.00
_cell.angle_gamma   90.00
#
_symmetry.space_group_name_H-M   'P 1'
#
loop_
_entity.id
_entity.type
_entity.pdbx_description
1 polymer ?
#
loop_
_entity_poly.entity_id
_entity_poly.type
_entity_poly.pdbx_seq_one_letter_code
_entity_poly.pdbx_strand_id
1 'polypeptide(L)'
;MGRAVQVDPVLLGAGARRLARAASTLDTLSCRLAVLGGCAGQAAGAPAVAGALEGTGRDLARGLAAGAEAVARLAASTGAAGQGYSATEEALTGCWGAPEGEGRVLR
;
A
#
# COMPACT_ATOMS: atom_id res chain seq x y z
N MET A 1 25.99 -8.63 -4.02
CA MET A 1 26.33 -8.00 -2.73
C MET A 1 25.02 -7.69 -2.01
N GLY A 2 24.76 -8.34 -0.87
CA GLY A 2 23.54 -8.09 -0.08
C GLY A 2 23.74 -6.88 0.82
N ARG A 3 22.79 -5.92 0.78
CA ARG A 3 22.79 -4.77 1.68
C ARG A 3 21.96 -5.16 2.90
N ALA A 4 22.58 -5.23 4.08
CA ALA A 4 21.84 -5.38 5.32
C ALA A 4 21.11 -4.06 5.61
N VAL A 5 19.79 -4.07 5.52
CA VAL A 5 18.94 -2.96 5.93
C VAL A 5 18.35 -3.35 7.27
N GLN A 6 18.56 -2.52 8.28
CA GLN A 6 17.88 -2.69 9.56
C GLN A 6 16.42 -2.32 9.35
N VAL A 7 15.52 -3.29 9.50
CA VAL A 7 14.09 -3.14 9.23
C VAL A 7 13.32 -3.55 10.48
N ASP A 8 12.48 -2.64 10.96
CA ASP A 8 11.53 -2.94 12.03
C ASP A 8 10.20 -3.44 11.39
N PRO A 9 9.80 -4.69 11.61
CA PRO A 9 8.57 -5.26 11.04
C PRO A 9 7.30 -4.57 11.54
N VAL A 10 7.31 -3.99 12.76
CA VAL A 10 6.20 -3.21 13.30
C VAL A 10 6.03 -1.91 12.52
N LEU A 11 7.14 -1.23 12.20
CA LEU A 11 7.14 -0.03 11.37
C LEU A 11 6.67 -0.32 9.94
N LEU A 12 7.08 -1.46 9.36
CA LEU A 12 6.57 -1.89 8.05
C LEU A 12 5.06 -2.13 8.09
N GLY A 13 4.55 -2.82 9.12
CA GLY A 13 3.12 -3.04 9.30
C GLY A 13 2.33 -1.73 9.46
N ALA A 14 2.87 -0.77 10.22
CA ALA A 14 2.28 0.56 10.37
C ALA A 14 2.29 1.35 9.04
N GLY A 15 3.40 1.27 8.29
CA GLY A 15 3.55 1.86 6.97
C GLY A 15 2.53 1.30 5.96
N ALA A 16 2.39 -0.03 5.90
CA ALA A 16 1.40 -0.71 5.06
C ALA A 16 -0.03 -0.23 5.35
N ARG A 17 -0.40 -0.10 6.63
CA ARG A 17 -1.73 0.42 7.01
C ARG A 17 -1.95 1.87 6.59
N ARG A 18 -0.92 2.72 6.70
CA ARG A 18 -0.99 4.13 6.25
C ARG A 18 -1.15 4.21 4.73
N LEU A 19 -0.40 3.40 3.98
CA LEU A 19 -0.52 3.30 2.52
C LEU A 19 -1.91 2.81 2.11
N ALA A 20 -2.46 1.79 2.76
CA ALA A 20 -3.81 1.29 2.47
C ALA A 20 -4.89 2.37 2.69
N ARG A 21 -4.78 3.18 3.75
CA ARG A 21 -5.68 4.32 3.98
C ARG A 21 -5.52 5.41 2.91
N ALA A 22 -4.29 5.69 2.51
CA ALA A 22 -4.01 6.65 1.43
C ALA A 22 -4.62 6.17 0.10
N ALA A 23 -4.48 4.89 -0.25
CA ALA A 23 -5.11 4.30 -1.42
C ALA A 23 -6.64 4.46 -1.39
N SER A 24 -7.29 4.12 -0.28
CA SER A 24 -8.74 4.30 -0.12
C SER A 24 -9.19 5.76 -0.23
N THR A 25 -8.37 6.69 0.27
CA THR A 25 -8.62 8.13 0.15
C THR A 25 -8.55 8.59 -1.31
N LEU A 26 -7.51 8.15 -2.04
CA LEU A 26 -7.34 8.47 -3.46
C LEU A 26 -8.47 7.91 -4.32
N ASP A 27 -8.95 6.70 -4.01
CA ASP A 27 -10.08 6.08 -4.69
C ASP A 27 -11.41 6.82 -4.41
N THR A 28 -11.60 7.30 -3.17
CA THR A 28 -12.75 8.16 -2.85
C THR A 28 -12.68 9.47 -3.61
N LEU A 29 -11.49 10.07 -3.72
CA LEU A 29 -11.28 11.32 -4.45
C LEU A 29 -11.48 11.15 -5.96
N SER A 30 -11.07 10.01 -6.54
CA SER A 30 -11.29 9.72 -7.95
C SER A 30 -12.79 9.71 -8.28
N CYS A 31 -13.60 9.00 -7.48
CA CYS A 31 -15.04 8.96 -7.63
C CYS A 31 -15.66 10.36 -7.55
N ARG A 32 -15.23 11.17 -6.58
CA ARG A 32 -15.72 12.54 -6.40
C ARG A 32 -15.37 13.44 -7.58
N LEU A 33 -14.16 13.34 -8.13
CA LEU A 33 -13.73 14.15 -9.26
C LEU A 33 -14.46 13.80 -10.56
N ALA A 34 -14.79 12.54 -10.78
CA ALA A 34 -15.62 12.14 -11.91
C ALA A 34 -17.01 12.78 -11.83
N VAL A 35 -17.64 12.75 -10.65
CA VAL A 35 -18.95 13.38 -10.40
C VAL A 35 -18.86 14.90 -10.55
N LEU A 36 -17.85 15.54 -9.95
CA LEU A 36 -17.66 16.99 -10.06
C LEU A 36 -17.42 17.44 -11.50
N GLY A 37 -16.67 16.67 -12.29
CA GLY A 37 -16.48 16.94 -13.72
C GLY A 37 -17.81 16.92 -14.49
N GLY A 38 -18.67 15.94 -14.21
CA GLY A 38 -20.01 15.86 -14.79
C GLY A 38 -20.91 17.03 -14.37
N CYS A 39 -20.93 17.38 -13.08
CA CYS A 39 -21.71 18.51 -12.57
C CYS A 39 -21.22 19.85 -13.14
N ALA A 40 -19.90 20.06 -13.19
CA ALA A 40 -19.30 21.25 -13.80
C ALA A 40 -19.62 21.33 -15.30
N GLY A 41 -19.61 20.19 -15.98
CA GLY A 41 -20.01 20.08 -17.38
C GLY A 41 -21.46 20.54 -17.59
N GLN A 42 -22.39 20.03 -16.79
CA GLN A 42 -23.80 20.42 -16.85
C GLN A 42 -24.03 21.91 -16.56
N ALA A 43 -23.22 22.52 -15.69
CA ALA A 43 -23.32 23.93 -15.32
C ALA A 43 -22.74 24.90 -16.37
N ALA A 44 -21.87 24.45 -17.27
CA ALA A 44 -21.10 25.32 -18.15
C ALA A 44 -21.91 26.03 -19.24
N GLY A 45 -23.13 25.58 -19.54
CA GLY A 45 -24.05 26.16 -20.52
C GLY A 45 -23.61 26.06 -22.00
N ALA A 46 -22.31 26.05 -22.27
CA ALA A 46 -21.71 25.87 -23.59
C ALA A 46 -21.27 24.41 -23.79
N PRO A 47 -21.76 23.70 -24.84
CA PRO A 47 -21.50 22.26 -25.04
C PRO A 47 -20.01 21.89 -25.11
N ALA A 48 -19.19 22.73 -25.74
CA ALA A 48 -17.75 22.49 -25.85
C ALA A 48 -17.04 22.57 -24.49
N VAL A 49 -17.43 23.54 -23.66
CA VAL A 49 -16.89 23.70 -22.30
C VAL A 49 -17.40 22.58 -21.39
N ALA A 50 -18.65 22.19 -21.55
CA ALA A 50 -19.26 21.08 -20.83
C ALA A 50 -18.49 19.77 -21.04
N GLY A 51 -18.24 19.41 -22.32
CA GLY A 51 -17.49 18.22 -22.68
C GLY A 51 -16.03 18.26 -22.21
N ALA A 52 -15.38 19.42 -22.26
CA ALA A 52 -14.02 19.58 -21.77
C ALA A 52 -13.92 19.37 -20.25
N LEU A 53 -14.85 19.92 -19.47
CA LEU A 53 -14.89 19.76 -18.02
C LEU A 53 -15.18 18.32 -17.60
N GLU A 54 -16.14 17.67 -18.25
CA GLU A 54 -16.45 16.27 -18.00
C GLU A 54 -15.28 15.36 -18.37
N GLY A 55 -14.66 15.58 -19.53
CA GLY A 55 -13.47 14.86 -19.98
C GLY A 55 -12.31 15.00 -18.99
N THR A 56 -12.01 16.24 -18.57
CA THR A 56 -10.94 16.53 -17.60
C THR A 56 -11.20 15.87 -16.26
N GLY A 57 -12.44 15.96 -15.73
CA GLY A 57 -12.79 15.30 -14.47
C GLY A 57 -12.66 13.78 -14.54
N ARG A 58 -13.03 13.18 -15.68
CA ARG A 58 -12.89 11.74 -15.91
C ARG A 58 -11.42 11.30 -16.02
N ASP A 59 -10.58 12.07 -16.70
CA ASP A 59 -9.16 11.74 -16.84
C ASP A 59 -8.41 11.89 -15.52
N LEU A 60 -8.71 12.94 -14.73
CA LEU A 60 -8.19 13.09 -13.38
C LEU A 60 -8.64 11.94 -12.46
N ALA A 61 -9.91 11.54 -12.54
CA ALA A 61 -10.42 10.40 -11.79
C ALA A 61 -9.68 9.11 -12.15
N ARG A 62 -9.46 8.82 -13.44
CA ARG A 62 -8.69 7.64 -13.86
C ARG A 62 -7.27 7.67 -13.35
N GLY A 63 -6.59 8.81 -13.43
CA GLY A 63 -5.23 8.97 -12.91
C GLY A 63 -5.14 8.70 -11.41
N LEU A 64 -6.08 9.22 -10.64
CA LEU A 64 -6.15 8.98 -9.19
C LEU A 64 -6.47 7.52 -8.85
N ALA A 65 -7.37 6.87 -9.59
CA ALA A 65 -7.69 5.46 -9.40
C ALA A 65 -6.46 4.57 -9.68
N ALA A 66 -5.71 4.84 -10.76
CA ALA A 66 -4.46 4.14 -11.04
C ALA A 66 -3.41 4.37 -9.94
N GLY A 67 -3.31 5.61 -9.43
CA GLY A 67 -2.46 5.93 -8.29
C GLY A 67 -2.86 5.19 -7.01
N ALA A 68 -4.15 5.13 -6.71
CA ALA A 68 -4.71 4.37 -5.58
C ALA A 68 -4.33 2.89 -5.67
N GLU A 69 -4.45 2.28 -6.84
CA GLU A 69 -4.09 0.88 -7.06
C GLU A 69 -2.58 0.64 -6.87
N ALA A 70 -1.73 1.53 -7.37
CA ALA A 70 -0.28 1.46 -7.17
C ALA A 70 0.10 1.56 -5.68
N VAL A 71 -0.53 2.48 -4.94
CA VAL A 71 -0.31 2.63 -3.49
C VAL A 71 -0.83 1.42 -2.72
N ALA A 72 -1.95 0.82 -3.14
CA ALA A 72 -2.48 -0.41 -2.53
C ALA A 72 -1.54 -1.60 -2.74
N ARG A 73 -0.96 -1.75 -3.95
CA ARG A 73 0.08 -2.75 -4.23
C ARG A 73 1.32 -2.54 -3.35
N LEU A 74 1.74 -1.28 -3.18
CA LEU A 74 2.85 -0.96 -2.28
C LEU A 74 2.53 -1.31 -0.83
N ALA A 75 1.31 -1.02 -0.36
CA ALA A 75 0.85 -1.40 0.97
C ALA A 75 0.93 -2.92 1.19
N ALA A 76 0.45 -3.72 0.23
CA ALA A 76 0.47 -5.17 0.29
C ALA A 76 1.91 -5.72 0.32
N SER A 77 2.79 -5.24 -0.58
CA SER A 77 4.20 -5.67 -0.60
C SER A 77 4.95 -5.29 0.69
N THR A 78 4.68 -4.10 1.24
CA THR A 78 5.26 -3.65 2.51
C THR A 78 4.79 -4.51 3.68
N GLY A 79 3.50 -4.86 3.72
CA GLY A 79 2.93 -5.74 4.74
C GLY A 79 3.51 -7.16 4.65
N ALA A 80 3.61 -7.72 3.44
CA ALA A 80 4.22 -9.02 3.19
C ALA A 80 5.71 -9.04 3.59
N ALA A 81 6.46 -7.97 3.30
CA ALA A 81 7.84 -7.84 3.74
C ALA A 81 7.94 -7.85 5.27
N GLY A 82 7.07 -7.12 5.97
CA GLY A 82 7.03 -7.12 7.44
C GLY A 82 6.79 -8.51 8.03
N GLN A 83 5.82 -9.25 7.48
CA GLN A 83 5.54 -10.63 7.88
C GLN A 83 6.73 -11.57 7.60
N GLY A 84 7.38 -11.42 6.44
CA GLY A 84 8.57 -12.20 6.09
C GLY A 84 9.74 -11.95 7.04
N TYR A 85 9.96 -10.69 7.45
CA TYR A 85 10.98 -10.35 8.45
C TYR A 85 10.67 -10.99 9.80
N SER A 86 9.44 -10.85 10.31
CA SER A 86 9.04 -11.46 11.59
C SER A 86 9.16 -12.99 11.57
N ALA A 87 8.71 -13.66 10.51
CA ALA A 87 8.83 -15.11 10.38
C ALA A 87 10.30 -15.56 10.35
N THR A 88 11.17 -14.78 9.69
CA THR A 88 12.61 -15.06 9.67
C THR A 88 13.24 -14.87 11.06
N GLU A 89 12.84 -13.82 11.78
CA GLU A 89 13.30 -13.56 13.15
C GLU A 89 12.85 -14.67 14.11
N GLU A 90 11.59 -15.11 14.04
CA GLU A 90 11.08 -16.24 14.82
C GLU A 90 11.84 -17.55 14.53
N ALA A 91 12.10 -17.84 13.26
CA ALA A 91 12.86 -19.03 12.86
C ALA A 91 14.30 -19.00 13.41
N LEU A 92 14.99 -17.86 13.28
CA LEU A 92 16.34 -17.69 13.81
C LEU A 92 16.37 -17.81 15.35
N THR A 93 15.40 -17.21 16.03
CA THR A 93 15.28 -17.29 17.49
C THR A 93 14.98 -18.73 17.94
N GLY A 94 14.14 -19.46 17.20
CA GLY A 94 13.86 -20.87 17.47
C GLY A 94 15.06 -21.79 17.26
N CYS A 95 15.89 -21.53 16.25
CA CYS A 95 17.12 -22.30 15.99
C CYS A 95 18.22 -22.08 17.04
N TRP A 96 18.29 -20.89 17.64
CA TRP A 96 19.30 -20.56 18.67
C TRP A 96 18.79 -20.64 20.11
N GLY A 97 17.48 -20.73 20.33
CA GLY A 97 16.86 -20.87 21.65
C GLY A 97 16.78 -22.32 22.18
N ALA A 98 17.21 -23.32 21.40
CA ALA A 98 17.31 -24.69 21.89
C ALA A 98 18.53 -24.80 22.82
N PRO A 99 18.37 -25.10 24.12
CA PRO A 99 19.51 -25.31 25.00
C PRO A 99 20.27 -26.55 24.53
N GLU A 100 21.52 -26.36 24.10
CA GLU A 100 22.52 -27.42 24.02
C GLU A 100 22.73 -27.95 25.45
N GLY A 101 22.09 -29.08 25.78
CA GLY A 101 22.05 -29.52 27.17
C GLY A 101 21.59 -30.94 27.44
N GLU A 102 21.59 -31.85 26.46
CA GLU A 102 21.67 -33.28 26.77
C GLU A 102 23.12 -33.74 26.55
N GLY A 103 23.93 -33.47 27.56
CA GLY A 103 25.20 -34.16 27.77
C GLY A 103 24.93 -35.65 27.93
N ARG A 104 24.94 -36.39 26.82
CA ARG A 104 25.12 -37.85 26.84
C ARG A 104 26.50 -38.14 27.44
N VAL A 105 26.53 -38.40 28.74
CA VAL A 105 27.61 -39.14 29.38
C VAL A 105 27.54 -40.56 28.82
N LEU A 106 28.30 -40.82 27.76
CA LEU A 106 28.67 -42.17 27.38
C LEU A 106 29.72 -42.64 28.41
N ARG A 107 29.35 -43.70 29.11
CA ARG A 107 30.17 -44.43 30.08
C ARG A 107 31.51 -44.87 29.50
#